data_AF-A0A7J9QBH9-F1
#
_entry.id   AF-A0A7J9QBH9-F1
#
_cell.length_a   1.000
_cell.length_b   1.000
_cell.length_c   1.000
_cell.angle_alpha   90.00
_cell.angle_beta   90.00
_cell.angle_gamma   90.00
#
_symmetry.space_group_name_H-M   'P 1'
#
loop_
_entity.id
_entity.type
_entity.pdbx_description
1 polymer ?
#
loop_
_entity_poly.entity_id
_entity_poly.type
_entity_poly.pdbx_seq_one_letter_code
_entity_poly.pdbx_strand_id
1 'polypeptide(L)'
;GYGKNLGIAYQIRDDLLDWKNEEKLFNLLIKKSVDPRDGFNKMEELLKEYSEKARSFLRKIPDNEAKMNLEELIKFTSFKA
;
A
#
# COMPACT_ATOMS: atom_id res chain seq x y z
N GLY A 1 -4.47 -5.24 -14.13
CA GLY A 1 -4.31 -5.96 -12.84
C GLY A 1 -3.24 -5.32 -11.98
N TYR A 2 -1.98 -5.45 -12.38
CA TYR A 2 -0.82 -4.92 -11.64
C TYR A 2 -0.95 -3.45 -11.23
N GLY A 3 -1.01 -2.52 -12.19
CA GLY A 3 -0.97 -1.08 -11.91
C GLY A 3 -2.09 -0.58 -11.00
N LYS A 4 -3.31 -1.15 -11.10
CA LYS A 4 -4.42 -0.83 -10.20
C LYS A 4 -4.09 -1.21 -8.76
N ASN A 5 -3.62 -2.44 -8.52
CA ASN A 5 -3.31 -2.90 -7.17
C ASN A 5 -2.10 -2.15 -6.60
N LEU A 6 -1.08 -1.89 -7.44
CA LEU A 6 0.08 -1.09 -7.06
C LEU A 6 -0.32 0.35 -6.67
N GLY A 7 -1.13 1.01 -7.49
CA GLY A 7 -1.57 2.39 -7.22
C GLY A 7 -2.36 2.51 -5.91
N ILE A 8 -3.25 1.53 -5.62
CA ILE A 8 -3.97 1.48 -4.34
C ILE A 8 -2.97 1.30 -3.18
N ALA A 9 -2.02 0.38 -3.31
CA ALA A 9 -1.00 0.14 -2.28
C ALA A 9 -0.12 1.40 -2.05
N TYR A 10 0.26 2.13 -3.10
CA TYR A 10 0.99 3.38 -2.97
C TYR A 10 0.20 4.44 -2.21
N GLN A 11 -1.09 4.63 -2.53
CA GLN A 11 -1.92 5.63 -1.84
C GLN A 11 -2.09 5.31 -0.36
N ILE A 12 -2.32 4.02 -0.04
CA ILE A 12 -2.42 3.57 1.36
C ILE A 12 -1.11 3.83 2.10
N ARG A 13 0.05 3.55 1.47
CA ARG A 13 1.35 3.84 2.08
C ARG A 13 1.57 5.34 2.29
N ASP A 14 1.21 6.16 1.31
CA ASP A 14 1.30 7.62 1.41
C ASP A 14 0.48 8.15 2.59
N ASP A 15 -0.77 7.69 2.72
CA ASP A 15 -1.65 8.05 3.84
C ASP A 15 -1.11 7.56 5.19
N LEU A 16 -0.51 6.36 5.23
CA LEU A 16 0.15 5.82 6.42
C LEU A 16 1.43 6.58 6.80
N LEU A 17 2.18 7.13 5.84
CA LEU A 17 3.37 7.95 6.11
C LEU A 17 2.99 9.34 6.61
N ASP A 18 1.92 9.92 6.06
CA ASP A 18 1.46 11.27 6.37
C ASP A 18 0.40 11.34 7.48
N TRP A 19 0.32 10.32 8.32
CA TRP A 19 -0.69 10.24 9.37
C TRP A 19 -0.59 11.34 10.44
N LYS A 20 0.55 12.03 10.52
CA LYS A 20 0.75 13.19 11.41
C LYS A 20 0.23 14.50 10.80
N ASN A 21 -0.15 14.50 9.52
CA ASN A 21 -0.65 15.69 8.83
C ASN A 21 -2.17 15.82 8.99
N GLU A 22 -2.62 16.59 9.98
CA GLU A 22 -4.03 16.65 10.40
C GLU A 22 -5.03 17.13 9.32
N GLU A 23 -4.57 17.71 8.22
CA GLU A 23 -5.42 18.21 7.13
C GLU A 23 -5.88 17.10 6.16
N LYS A 24 -5.26 15.92 6.19
CA LYS A 24 -5.65 14.79 5.31
C LYS A 24 -6.95 14.12 5.76
N LEU A 25 -7.81 13.79 4.80
CA LEU A 25 -9.09 13.08 5.00
C LEU A 25 -8.92 11.81 5.85
N PHE A 26 -7.84 11.06 5.65
CA PHE A 26 -7.51 9.88 6.43
C PHE A 26 -7.48 10.16 7.95
N ASN A 27 -6.82 11.25 8.36
CA ASN A 27 -6.67 11.57 9.78
C ASN A 27 -8.00 12.02 10.40
N LEU A 28 -8.88 12.65 9.63
CA LEU A 28 -10.25 12.93 10.04
C LEU A 28 -11.07 11.65 10.26
N LEU A 29 -10.85 10.61 9.46
CA LEU A 29 -11.54 9.32 9.58
C LEU A 29 -11.00 8.51 10.76
N ILE A 30 -9.68 8.48 10.95
CA ILE A 30 -9.02 7.79 12.08
C ILE A 30 -9.38 8.44 13.43
N LYS A 31 -9.44 9.77 13.52
CA LYS A 31 -9.87 10.46 14.75
C LYS A 31 -11.31 10.14 15.16
N LYS A 32 -12.17 9.70 14.23
CA LYS A 32 -13.54 9.25 14.51
C LYS A 32 -13.64 7.77 14.90
N SER A 33 -12.56 7.00 14.74
CA SER A 33 -12.52 5.61 15.18
C SER A 33 -12.41 5.54 16.72
N VAL A 34 -12.90 4.44 17.29
CA VAL A 34 -12.88 4.22 18.75
C VAL A 34 -11.45 4.05 19.25
N ASP A 35 -10.62 3.33 18.50
CA ASP A 35 -9.16 3.27 18.67
C ASP A 35 -8.49 3.55 17.32
N PRO A 36 -7.71 4.64 17.18
CA PRO A 36 -6.92 4.94 16.00
C PRO A 36 -6.09 3.76 15.48
N ARG A 37 -5.59 2.91 16.38
CA ARG A 37 -4.78 1.74 16.06
C ARG A 37 -5.52 0.73 15.19
N ASP A 38 -6.81 0.56 15.38
CA ASP A 38 -7.61 -0.36 14.56
C ASP A 38 -7.65 0.10 13.11
N GLY A 39 -7.76 1.41 12.89
CA GLY A 39 -7.71 2.00 11.55
C GLY A 39 -6.33 1.85 10.90
N PHE A 40 -5.24 2.04 11.66
CA PHE A 40 -3.89 1.78 11.18
C PHE A 40 -3.68 0.30 10.81
N ASN A 41 -4.00 -0.62 11.72
CA ASN A 41 -3.88 -2.06 11.49
C ASN A 41 -4.65 -2.46 10.23
N LYS A 42 -5.86 -1.91 10.03
CA LYS A 42 -6.64 -2.22 8.85
C LYS A 42 -6.00 -1.73 7.56
N MET A 43 -5.40 -0.54 7.59
CA MET A 43 -4.68 0.02 6.46
C MET A 43 -3.41 -0.79 6.15
N GLU A 44 -2.69 -1.26 7.16
CA GLU A 44 -1.54 -2.15 6.96
C GLU A 44 -1.94 -3.49 6.34
N GLU A 45 -3.05 -4.08 6.77
CA GLU A 45 -3.62 -5.28 6.15
C GLU A 45 -3.93 -5.05 4.67
N LEU A 46 -4.62 -3.94 4.36
CA LEU A 46 -4.97 -3.58 2.98
C LEU A 46 -3.72 -3.31 2.14
N LEU A 47 -2.72 -2.62 2.69
CA LEU A 47 -1.44 -2.38 2.03
C LEU A 47 -0.78 -3.70 1.62
N LYS A 48 -0.72 -4.66 2.56
CA LYS A 48 -0.17 -6.00 2.31
C LYS A 48 -0.97 -6.72 1.23
N GLU A 49 -2.29 -6.74 1.34
CA GLU A 49 -3.19 -7.41 0.39
C GLU A 49 -3.02 -6.89 -1.04
N TYR A 50 -3.03 -5.57 -1.23
CA TYR A 50 -2.91 -4.96 -2.55
C TYR A 50 -1.49 -5.11 -3.13
N SER A 51 -0.45 -5.05 -2.29
CA SER A 51 0.92 -5.34 -2.71
C SER A 51 1.08 -6.79 -3.19
N GLU A 52 0.48 -7.75 -2.49
CA GLU A 52 0.49 -9.17 -2.88
C GLU A 52 -0.33 -9.42 -4.14
N LYS A 53 -1.49 -8.77 -4.29
CA LYS A 53 -2.27 -8.80 -5.54
C LYS A 53 -1.44 -8.29 -6.70
N ALA A 54 -0.76 -7.14 -6.57
CA ALA A 54 0.14 -6.61 -7.60
C ALA A 54 1.24 -7.64 -7.96
N ARG A 55 1.88 -8.24 -6.95
CA ARG A 55 2.90 -9.28 -7.15
C ARG A 55 2.36 -10.51 -7.89
N SER A 56 1.17 -10.97 -7.54
CA SER A 56 0.52 -12.11 -8.20
C SER A 56 0.28 -11.88 -9.69
N PHE A 57 0.03 -10.62 -10.10
CA PHE A 57 -0.13 -10.25 -11.50
C PHE A 57 1.22 -10.22 -12.24
N LEU A 58 2.30 -9.75 -11.61
CA LEU A 58 3.64 -9.79 -12.22
C LEU A 58 4.16 -11.22 -12.42
N ARG A 59 3.83 -12.16 -11.52
CA ARG A 59 4.24 -13.57 -11.65
C ARG A 59 3.79 -14.23 -12.95
N LYS A 60 2.77 -13.69 -13.62
CA LYS A 60 2.23 -14.19 -14.90
C LYS A 60 3.04 -13.75 -16.12
N ILE A 61 3.96 -12.79 -15.94
CA ILE A 61 4.78 -12.23 -17.01
C ILE A 61 6.16 -12.91 -16.97
N PRO A 62 6.78 -13.23 -18.13
CA PRO A 62 8.13 -13.77 -18.20
C PRO A 62 9.17 -12.88 -17.52
N ASP A 63 10.25 -13.49 -17.04
CA ASP A 63 11.35 -12.76 -16.42
C ASP A 63 12.12 -11.94 -17.45
N ASN A 64 12.25 -10.65 -17.16
CA ASN A 64 13.03 -9.68 -17.90
C ASN A 64 13.32 -8.48 -17.00
N GLU A 65 14.20 -7.59 -17.48
CA GLU A 65 14.59 -6.37 -16.76
C GLU A 65 13.38 -5.50 -16.37
N ALA A 66 12.40 -5.34 -17.26
CA ALA A 66 11.21 -4.55 -16.97
C ALA A 66 10.40 -5.15 -15.82
N LYS A 67 10.22 -6.48 -15.77
CA LYS A 67 9.56 -7.17 -14.66
C LYS A 67 10.32 -6.95 -13.36
N MET A 68 11.65 -7.04 -13.36
CA MET A 68 12.48 -6.79 -12.18
C MET A 68 12.25 -5.37 -11.64
N ASN A 69 12.27 -4.36 -12.51
CA ASN A 69 11.99 -2.97 -12.12
C ASN A 69 10.58 -2.80 -11.54
N LEU A 70 9.57 -3.47 -12.13
CA LEU A 70 8.20 -3.46 -11.60
C LEU A 70 8.08 -4.18 -10.25
N GLU A 71 8.90 -5.19 -9.98
CA GLU A 71 8.98 -5.81 -8.66
C GLU A 71 9.61 -4.90 -7.61
N GLU A 72 10.59 -4.07 -7.99
CA GLU A 72 11.14 -3.04 -7.12
C GLU A 72 10.10 -1.99 -6.73
N LEU A 73 9.23 -1.58 -7.65
CA LEU A 73 8.11 -0.68 -7.34
C LEU A 73 7.18 -1.25 -6.26
N ILE A 74 6.94 -2.56 -6.24
CA ILE A 74 6.17 -3.19 -5.15
C ILE A 74 6.92 -3.14 -3.81
N LYS A 75 8.26 -3.18 -3.79
CA LYS A 75 9.02 -3.07 -2.52
C LYS A 75 8.83 -1.68 -1.88
N PHE A 76 8.56 -0.65 -2.68
CA PHE A 76 8.13 0.64 -2.18
C PHE A 76 6.69 0.67 -1.67
N THR A 77 5.97 -0.45 -1.60
CA THR A 77 4.68 -0.56 -0.92
C THR A 77 4.72 -1.49 0.31
N SER A 78 5.91 -1.87 0.79
CA SER A 78 6.08 -2.59 2.08
C SER A 78 6.68 -1.70 3.17
N PHE A 79 6.20 -1.84 4.40
CA PHE A 79 6.90 -1.30 5.57
C PHE A 79 8.30 -1.91 5.65
N LYS A 80 9.33 -1.09 5.89
CA LYS A 80 10.68 -1.61 6.19
C LYS A 80 10.56 -2.52 7.41
N ALA A 81 11.08 -3.74 7.30
CA ALA A 81 11.46 -4.54 8.46
C ALA A 81 12.65 -3.88 9.18
#